data_AF-A0A1F3VFU6-F1
#
_entry.id   AF-A0A1F3VFU6-F1
#
_cell.length_a   1.000
_cell.length_b   1.000
_cell.length_c   1.000
_cell.angle_alpha   90.00
_cell.angle_beta   90.00
_cell.angle_gamma   90.00
#
_symmetry.space_group_name_H-M   'P 1'
#
loop_
_entity.id
_entity.type
_entity.pdbx_description
1 polymer ?
#
loop_
_entity_poly.entity_id
_entity_poly.type
_entity_poly.pdbx_seq_one_letter_code
_entity_poly.pdbx_strand_id
1 'polypeptide(L)'
;MKKEIQKDWNEMKEDWDAIKDKIKMRFSKVTKESIDSLDGNLELLSKKIQSAYGYAKEKADKEVDGLKASLHAATRPKEND
;
A
#
# COMPACT_ATOMS: atom_id res chain seq x y z
N MET A 1 0.49 2.26 21.36
CA MET A 1 -0.79 1.95 20.69
C MET A 1 -0.47 1.39 19.30
N LYS A 2 -0.69 0.10 19.05
CA LYS A 2 -0.41 -0.57 17.76
C LYS A 2 -1.63 -1.38 17.25
N LYS A 3 -2.82 -1.12 17.81
CA LYS A 3 -4.01 -1.96 17.60
C LYS A 3 -4.95 -1.47 16.49
N GLU A 4 -4.72 -0.31 15.88
CA GLU A 4 -5.65 0.25 14.89
C GLU A 4 -5.35 -0.19 13.44
N ILE A 5 -4.07 -0.34 13.07
CA ILE A 5 -3.63 -0.67 11.69
C ILE A 5 -4.31 -1.94 11.13
N GLN A 6 -4.64 -2.91 12.00
CA GLN A 6 -5.21 -4.18 11.57
C GLN A 6 -6.73 -4.14 11.34
N LYS A 7 -7.43 -3.15 11.92
CA LYS A 7 -8.87 -2.92 11.70
C LYS A 7 -9.10 -2.15 10.39
N ASP A 8 -8.29 -1.12 10.15
CA ASP A 8 -8.35 -0.30 8.92
C ASP A 8 -8.09 -1.12 7.64
N TRP A 9 -7.28 -2.18 7.72
CA TRP A 9 -6.97 -3.01 6.56
C TRP A 9 -8.19 -3.76 6.01
N ASN A 10 -9.10 -4.18 6.88
CA ASN A 10 -10.32 -4.86 6.45
C ASN A 10 -11.29 -3.91 5.75
N GLU A 11 -11.36 -2.64 6.17
CA GLU A 11 -12.15 -1.60 5.49
C GLU A 11 -11.47 -1.15 4.18
N MET A 12 -10.14 -1.06 4.15
CA MET A 12 -9.37 -0.76 2.94
C MET A 12 -9.50 -1.81 1.83
N LYS A 13 -9.80 -3.07 2.15
CA LYS A 13 -10.09 -4.10 1.14
C LYS A 13 -11.32 -3.76 0.31
N GLU A 14 -12.27 -2.99 0.84
CA GLU A 14 -13.45 -2.54 0.08
C GLU A 14 -13.09 -1.49 -0.99
N ASP A 15 -12.00 -0.73 -0.78
CA ASP A 15 -11.49 0.32 -1.68
C ASP A 15 -10.21 -0.11 -2.45
N TRP A 16 -10.13 -1.38 -2.84
CA TRP A 16 -8.94 -1.92 -3.52
C TRP A 16 -8.57 -1.15 -4.81
N ASP A 17 -9.55 -0.64 -5.57
CA ASP A 17 -9.28 0.17 -6.76
C ASP A 17 -8.58 1.51 -6.44
N ALA A 18 -8.98 2.22 -5.38
CA ALA A 18 -8.29 3.44 -4.94
C ALA A 18 -6.85 3.15 -4.48
N ILE A 19 -6.64 1.98 -3.87
CA ILE A 19 -5.30 1.50 -3.49
C ILE A 19 -4.45 1.23 -4.73
N LYS A 20 -5.00 0.58 -5.77
CA LYS A 20 -4.29 0.31 -7.02
C LYS A 20 -3.78 1.59 -7.68
N ASP A 21 -4.60 2.64 -7.72
CA ASP A 21 -4.21 3.92 -8.30
C ASP A 21 -3.07 4.58 -7.52
N LYS A 22 -3.13 4.57 -6.18
CA LYS A 22 -2.00 5.07 -5.36
C LYS A 22 -0.74 4.24 -5.56
N ILE A 23 -0.85 2.92 -5.64
CA ILE A 23 0.29 2.03 -5.91
C ILE A 23 0.91 2.37 -7.26
N LYS A 24 0.11 2.52 -8.32
CA LYS A 24 0.60 2.93 -9.65
C LYS A 24 1.31 4.28 -9.62
N MET A 25 0.73 5.27 -8.95
CA MET A 25 1.30 6.61 -8.87
C MET A 25 2.64 6.60 -8.13
N ARG A 26 2.75 5.82 -7.06
CA ARG A 26 3.96 5.73 -6.23
C ARG A 26 5.04 4.82 -6.84
N PHE A 27 4.63 3.73 -7.47
CA PHE A 27 5.50 2.70 -8.01
C PHE A 27 5.29 2.56 -9.52
N SER A 28 5.80 3.52 -10.29
CA SER A 28 5.70 3.53 -11.76
C SER A 28 6.27 2.29 -12.46
N LYS A 29 7.19 1.54 -11.83
CA LYS A 29 7.73 0.28 -12.37
C LYS A 29 6.85 -0.93 -12.06
N VAL A 30 5.89 -0.82 -11.15
CA VAL A 30 4.94 -1.90 -10.85
C VAL A 30 3.75 -1.72 -11.78
N THR A 31 3.57 -2.66 -12.72
CA THR A 31 2.51 -2.60 -13.73
C THR A 31 1.13 -2.82 -13.13
N LYS A 32 0.08 -2.31 -13.79
CA LYS A 32 -1.32 -2.54 -13.39
C LYS A 32 -1.59 -4.03 -13.13
N GLU A 33 -1.18 -4.89 -14.07
CA GLU A 33 -1.36 -6.33 -13.98
C GLU A 33 -0.69 -6.94 -12.74
N SER A 34 0.51 -6.46 -12.39
CA SER A 34 1.20 -6.90 -11.18
C SER A 34 0.43 -6.50 -9.93
N ILE A 35 -0.21 -5.33 -9.93
CA ILE A 35 -1.01 -4.84 -8.80
C ILE A 35 -2.34 -5.60 -8.71
N ASP A 36 -3.02 -5.81 -9.84
CA ASP A 36 -4.24 -6.62 -9.90
C ASP A 36 -3.99 -8.03 -9.36
N SER A 37 -2.83 -8.62 -9.65
CA SER A 37 -2.44 -9.95 -9.13
C SER A 37 -2.20 -10.00 -7.60
N LEU A 38 -2.13 -8.86 -6.92
CA LEU A 38 -1.93 -8.82 -5.47
C LEU A 38 -3.21 -9.13 -4.70
N ASP A 39 -4.39 -8.88 -5.28
CA ASP A 39 -5.70 -9.17 -4.66
C ASP A 39 -5.81 -8.70 -3.19
N GLY A 40 -5.38 -7.47 -2.89
CA GLY A 40 -5.36 -6.97 -1.52
C GLY A 40 -4.28 -7.60 -0.64
N ASN A 41 -3.16 -8.05 -1.22
CA ASN A 41 -2.01 -8.57 -0.49
C ASN A 41 -0.77 -7.67 -0.64
N LEU A 42 -0.53 -6.82 0.36
CA LEU A 42 0.63 -5.92 0.37
C LEU A 42 1.97 -6.62 0.65
N GLU A 43 1.98 -7.83 1.20
CA GLU A 43 3.24 -8.59 1.32
C GLU A 43 3.76 -8.98 -0.07
N LEU A 44 2.85 -9.30 -0.99
CA LEU A 44 3.20 -9.53 -2.40
C LEU A 44 3.68 -8.23 -3.06
N LEU A 45 3.14 -7.06 -2.67
CA LEU A 45 3.63 -5.77 -3.15
C LEU A 45 5.08 -5.54 -2.75
N SER A 46 5.45 -5.82 -1.50
CA SER A 46 6.85 -5.71 -1.04
C SER A 46 7.78 -6.54 -1.93
N LYS A 47 7.43 -7.80 -2.19
CA LYS A 47 8.22 -8.68 -3.07
C LYS A 47 8.31 -8.13 -4.49
N LYS A 48 7.21 -7.61 -5.05
CA LYS A 48 7.21 -6.98 -6.39
C LYS A 48 8.08 -5.74 -6.44
N ILE A 49 8.07 -4.90 -5.41
CA ILE A 49 8.94 -3.72 -5.31
C ILE A 49 10.41 -4.14 -5.27
N GLN A 50 10.74 -5.18 -4.49
CA GLN A 50 12.11 -5.75 -4.46
C GLN A 50 12.54 -6.20 -5.86
N SER A 51 11.70 -6.94 -6.58
CA SER A 51 12.03 -7.41 -7.94
C SER A 51 12.05 -6.30 -8.99
N ALA A 52 11.15 -5.32 -8.94
CA ALA A 52 11.01 -4.27 -9.96
C ALA A 52 12.06 -3.14 -9.81
N TYR A 53 12.44 -2.83 -8.57
CA TYR A 53 13.39 -1.76 -8.26
C TYR A 53 14.76 -2.25 -7.78
N GLY A 54 14.92 -3.55 -7.51
CA GLY A 54 16.14 -4.10 -6.91
C GLY A 54 16.36 -3.66 -5.46
N TYR A 55 15.26 -3.34 -4.75
CA TYR A 55 15.35 -2.86 -3.37
C TYR A 55 15.62 -3.98 -2.38
N ALA A 56 16.38 -3.66 -1.34
CA ALA A 56 16.49 -4.50 -0.16
C ALA A 56 15.12 -4.64 0.52
N LYS A 57 14.88 -5.78 1.17
CA LYS A 57 13.64 -6.08 1.90
C LYS A 57 13.20 -4.93 2.82
N GLU A 58 14.13 -4.40 3.63
CA GLU A 58 13.82 -3.29 4.54
C GLU A 58 13.31 -2.03 3.82
N LYS A 59 13.90 -1.70 2.67
CA LYS A 59 13.47 -0.55 1.88
C LYS A 59 12.10 -0.78 1.24
N ALA A 60 11.85 -1.98 0.72
CA ALA A 60 10.55 -2.33 0.17
C ALA A 60 9.46 -2.33 1.24
N ASP A 61 9.75 -2.87 2.43
CA ASP A 61 8.81 -2.87 3.55
C ASP A 61 8.49 -1.43 4.01
N LYS A 62 9.50 -0.55 4.10
CA LYS A 62 9.29 0.88 4.37
C LYS A 62 8.40 1.58 3.33
N GLU A 63 8.59 1.28 2.06
CA GLU A 63 7.75 1.82 0.99
C GLU A 63 6.29 1.35 1.11
N VAL A 64 6.08 0.08 1.45
CA VAL A 64 4.75 -0.50 1.69
C VAL A 64 4.10 0.10 2.93
N ASP A 65 4.83 0.30 4.02
CA ASP A 65 4.30 0.97 5.22
C ASP A 65 3.99 2.45 4.95
N GLY A 66 4.80 3.14 4.15
CA GLY A 66 4.51 4.49 3.68
C GLY A 66 3.23 4.58 2.84
N LEU A 67 2.96 3.56 2.03
CA LEU A 67 1.69 3.43 1.31
C LEU A 67 0.52 3.27 2.27
N LYS A 68 0.59 2.36 3.25
CA LYS A 68 -0.45 2.16 4.27
C LYS A 68 -0.75 3.45 5.04
N ALA A 69 0.29 4.17 5.43
CA ALA A 69 0.14 5.46 6.11
C ALA A 69 -0.56 6.51 5.22
N SER A 70 -0.24 6.56 3.93
CA SER A 70 -0.91 7.46 2.97
C SER A 70 -2.37 7.10 2.72
N LEU A 71 -2.72 5.81 2.83
CA LEU A 71 -4.10 5.36 2.75
C LEU A 71 -4.88 5.80 4.00
N HIS A 72 -4.34 5.59 5.20
CA HIS A 72 -4.95 6.02 6.46
C HIS A 72 -5.09 7.55 6.56
N ALA A 73 -4.13 8.31 6.03
CA ALA A 73 -4.21 9.77 6.00
C ALA A 73 -5.30 10.30 5.04
N ALA A 74 -5.70 9.51 4.04
CA ALA A 74 -6.75 9.90 3.10
C ALA A 74 -8.16 9.52 3.58
N THR A 75 -8.28 8.53 4.47
CA THR A 75 -9.56 8.09 5.04
C THR A 75 -9.92 8.81 6.35
N ARG A 76 -8.95 9.43 7.03
CA ARG A 76 -9.26 10.32 8.17
C ARG A 76 -9.85 11.64 7.65
N PRO A 77 -11.10 12.02 8.00
CA PRO A 77 -11.54 13.39 7.79
C PRO A 77 -10.58 14.30 8.56
N LYS A 78 -10.18 15.43 7.96
CA LYS A 78 -9.39 16.45 8.65
C LYS A 78 -10.10 16.82 9.95
N GLU A 79 -9.65 16.26 11.07
CA GLU A 79 -9.89 16.84 12.38
C GLU A 79 -9.04 18.11 12.36
N ASN A 80 -9.71 19.26 12.21
CA ASN A 80 -9.08 20.57 12.34
C ASN A 80 -8.45 20.68 13.74
N ASP A 81 -7.20 21.16 13.77
CA ASP A 81 -6.38 21.65 14.91
C ASP A 81 -6.61 21.06 16.32
#